data_AF-A0A1I0DGA7-F1
#
_entry.id   AF-A0A1I0DGA7-F1
#
_cell.length_a   1.000
_cell.length_b   1.000
_cell.length_c   1.000
_cell.angle_alpha   90.00
_cell.angle_beta   90.00
_cell.angle_gamma   90.00
#
_symmetry.space_group_name_H-M   'P 1'
#
loop_
_entity.id
_entity.type
_entity.pdbx_description
1 polymer ?
#
loop_
_entity_poly.entity_id
_entity_poly.type
_entity_poly.pdbx_seq_one_letter_code
_entity_poly.pdbx_strand_id
1 'polypeptide(L)' 'MEVEESDFNEIGISIQGQSLHIVNANGMMLQIYNVTGVCVMNAKIDGADKRYDLNLQRGCYIIKVGKVVRKISIR' A
#
# COMPACT_ATOMS: atom_id res chain seq x y z
N MET A 1 -0.98 -25.34 -26.21
CA MET A 1 -0.31 -24.09 -25.79
C MET A 1 -1.05 -23.67 -24.55
N GLU A 2 -0.51 -23.97 -23.37
CA GLU A 2 -1.09 -23.48 -22.12
C GLU A 2 -0.92 -21.96 -22.15
N VAL A 3 -2.05 -21.26 -22.20
CA VAL A 3 -2.06 -19.82 -22.00
C VAL A 3 -1.89 -19.65 -20.51
N GLU A 4 -0.70 -19.28 -20.06
CA GLU A 4 -0.51 -18.80 -18.70
C GLU A 4 -1.38 -17.55 -18.56
N GLU A 5 -2.57 -17.70 -17.94
CA GLU A 5 -3.32 -16.58 -17.41
C GLU A 5 -2.42 -15.89 -16.40
N SER A 6 -1.65 -14.91 -16.85
CA SER A 6 -0.95 -14.01 -15.96
C SER A 6 -2.02 -13.31 -15.13
N ASP A 7 -2.02 -13.52 -13.81
CA ASP A 7 -2.96 -12.92 -12.87
C ASP A 7 -2.92 -11.38 -12.97
N PHE A 8 -3.71 -10.79 -13.87
CA PHE A 8 -3.73 -9.35 -14.20
C PHE A 8 -4.29 -8.46 -13.08
N ASN A 9 -4.29 -8.91 -11.82
CA ASN A 9 -4.89 -8.17 -10.71
C ASN A 9 -4.07 -8.23 -9.42
N GLU A 10 -2.74 -8.32 -9.52
CA GLU A 10 -1.88 -8.16 -8.35
C GLU A 10 -1.96 -6.72 -7.81
N ILE A 11 -2.02 -6.58 -6.49
CA ILE A 11 -2.03 -5.27 -5.81
C ILE A 11 -0.68 -4.60 -6.02
N GLY A 12 -0.68 -3.46 -6.72
CA GLY A 12 0.49 -2.61 -6.87
C GLY A 12 0.57 -1.59 -5.74
N ILE A 13 1.74 -1.47 -5.11
CA ILE A 13 2.02 -0.47 -4.07
C ILE A 13 3.33 0.23 -4.42
N SER A 14 3.29 1.53 -4.70
CA SER A 14 4.49 2.34 -4.99
C SER A 14 4.51 3.60 -4.12
N ILE A 15 5.71 4.13 -3.88
CA ILE A 15 5.89 5.34 -3.07
C ILE A 15 6.86 6.29 -3.75
N GLN A 16 6.49 7.57 -3.80
CA GLN A 16 7.32 8.66 -4.30
C GLN A 16 7.31 9.80 -3.28
N GLY A 17 8.40 9.92 -2.51
CA GLY A 17 8.47 10.86 -1.39
C GLY A 17 7.42 10.52 -0.33
N GLN A 18 6.45 11.42 -0.15
CA GLN A 18 5.31 11.26 0.74
C GLN A 18 4.05 10.72 0.02
N SER A 19 4.07 10.55 -1.30
CA SER A 19 2.89 10.09 -2.05
C SER A 19 2.90 8.57 -2.21
N LEU A 20 1.88 7.91 -1.65
CA LEU A 20 1.62 6.49 -1.78
C LEU A 20 0.59 6.25 -2.88
N HIS A 21 0.97 5.47 -3.89
CA HIS A 21 0.09 5.06 -4.98
C HIS A 21 -0.23 3.58 -4.86
N ILE A 22 -1.52 3.25 -4.89
CA ILE A 22 -2.03 1.88 -4.77
C ILE A 22 -2.95 1.61 -5.96
N VAL A 23 -2.74 0.47 -6.61
CA VAL A 23 -3.58 -0.02 -7.71
C VAL A 23 -4.11 -1.43 -7.42
N ASN A 24 -5.24 -1.79 -8.04
CA ASN A 24 -5.89 -3.10 -7.93
C ASN A 24 -6.31 -3.48 -6.50
N ALA A 25 -6.64 -2.49 -5.66
CA ALA A 25 -6.94 -2.71 -4.24
C ALA A 25 -8.33 -2.21 -3.80
N ASN A 26 -9.27 -2.06 -4.74
CA ASN A 26 -10.61 -1.57 -4.42
C ASN A 26 -11.30 -2.46 -3.37
N GLY A 27 -11.87 -1.84 -2.35
CA GLY A 27 -12.54 -2.51 -1.24
C GLY A 27 -11.62 -3.06 -0.15
N MET A 28 -10.29 -3.02 -0.34
CA MET A 28 -9.32 -3.49 0.65
C MET A 28 -9.03 -2.45 1.72
N MET A 29 -8.51 -2.91 2.87
CA MET A 29 -8.05 -2.04 3.95
C MET A 29 -6.57 -1.71 3.76
N LEU A 30 -6.26 -0.42 3.69
CA LEU A 30 -4.93 0.14 3.85
C LEU A 30 -4.65 0.36 5.33
N GLN A 31 -3.57 -0.22 5.82
CA GLN A 31 -3.05 -0.01 7.17
C GLN A 31 -1.57 0.34 7.10
N ILE A 32 -1.15 1.39 7.81
CA ILE A 32 0.25 1.77 7.92
C ILE A 32 0.67 1.68 9.39
N TYR A 33 1.80 1.03 9.63
CA TYR A 33 2.37 0.84 10.97
C TYR A 33 3.77 1.44 11.04
N ASN A 34 4.10 2.04 12.17
CA ASN A 34 5.48 2.44 12.47
C ASN A 34 6.32 1.24 12.96
N VAL A 35 7.61 1.48 13.24
CA VAL A 35 8.53 0.41 13.70
C VAL A 35 8.16 -0.21 15.05
N THR A 36 7.37 0.47 15.88
CA THR A 36 6.90 -0.07 17.17
C THR A 36 5.60 -0.86 17.04
N GLY A 37 5.05 -0.99 15.82
CA GLY A 37 3.81 -1.72 15.55
C GLY A 37 2.53 -0.91 15.78
N VAL A 38 2.63 0.41 16.02
CA VAL A 38 1.46 1.28 16.16
C VAL A 38 0.88 1.60 14.78
N CYS A 39 -0.43 1.41 14.62
CA CYS A 39 -1.14 1.76 13.39
C CYS A 39 -1.34 3.29 13.33
N VAL A 40 -0.66 3.93 12.37
CA VAL A 40 -0.69 5.39 12.18
C VAL A 40 -1.67 5.83 11.08
N MET A 41 -2.17 4.89 10.27
CA MET A 41 -3.20 5.14 9.26
C MET A 41 -4.02 3.87 9.04
N ASN A 42 -5.34 4.01 8.95
CA ASN A 42 -6.27 2.92 8.67
C ASN A 42 -7.43 3.45 7.80
N ALA A 43 -7.53 3.00 6.56
CA ALA A 43 -8.53 3.49 5.61
C ALA A 43 -8.98 2.39 4.65
N LYS A 44 -10.25 2.40 4.26
CA LYS A 44 -10.76 1.57 3.17
C LYS A 44 -10.42 2.23 1.84
N ILE A 45 -9.87 1.46 0.90
CA ILE A 45 -9.57 1.92 -0.46
C ILE A 45 -10.86 1.84 -1.27
N ASP A 46 -11.31 2.97 -1.79
CA ASP A 46 -12.56 3.15 -2.52
C ASP A 46 -12.29 3.47 -4.00
N GLY A 47 -11.49 2.62 -4.64
CA GLY A 47 -11.13 2.75 -6.05
C GLY A 47 -10.06 1.76 -6.49
N ALA A 48 -9.95 1.53 -7.79
CA ALA A 48 -8.93 0.65 -8.36
C ALA A 48 -7.56 1.33 -8.50
N ASP A 49 -7.50 2.67 -8.49
CA ASP A 49 -6.28 3.48 -8.47
C ASP A 49 -6.49 4.62 -7.47
N LYS A 50 -5.67 4.67 -6.41
CA LYS A 50 -5.74 5.70 -5.36
C LYS A 50 -4.36 6.21 -5.01
N ARG A 51 -4.29 7.50 -4.71
CA ARG A 51 -3.11 8.18 -4.18
C ARG A 51 -3.41 8.74 -2.80
N TYR A 52 -2.46 8.58 -1.89
CA TYR A 52 -2.53 9.08 -0.52
C TYR A 52 -1.28 9.92 -0.25
N ASP A 53 -1.45 11.15 0.20
CA ASP A 53 -0.34 11.93 0.73
C ASP A 53 -0.11 11.54 2.19
N LEU A 54 0.97 10.79 2.40
CA LEU A 54 1.43 10.34 3.70
C LEU A 54 2.08 11.53 4.40
N ASN A 55 1.52 12.03 5.50
CA ASN A 55 2.19 13.04 6.33
C ASN A 55 3.05 12.37 7.42
N LEU A 56 3.94 11.46 7.01
CA LEU A 56 4.74 10.66 7.92
C LEU A 56 6.09 11.34 8.22
N GLN A 57 6.57 11.16 9.44
CA GLN A 57 7.94 11.56 9.80
C GLN A 57 8.95 10.61 9.16
N ARG A 58 10.20 11.08 8.97
CA ARG A 58 11.30 10.25 8.45
C ARG A 58 11.46 8.98 9.28
N GLY A 59 11.66 7.85 8.61
CA GLY A 59 11.76 6.56 9.27
C GLY A 59 11.27 5.39 8.41
N CYS A 60 11.15 4.23 9.04
CA CYS A 60 10.66 3.02 8.40
C CYS A 60 9.22 2.74 8.81
N TYR A 61 8.43 2.28 7.86
CA TYR A 61 7.03 1.92 8.07
C TYR A 61 6.69 0.62 7.36
N ILE A 62 5.62 -0.01 7.81
CA ILE A 62 5.01 -1.18 7.17
C ILE A 62 3.69 -0.72 6.58
N ILE A 63 3.53 -0.90 5.27
CA ILE A 63 2.26 -0.74 4.57
C ILE A 63 1.65 -2.13 4.40
N LYS A 64 0.38 -2.29 4.80
CA LYS A 64 -0.42 -3.48 4.58
C LYS A 64 -1.68 -3.12 3.79
N VAL A 65 -1.91 -3.83 2.70
CA VAL A 65 -3.11 -3.71 1.86
C VAL A 65 -3.70 -5.10 1.67
N GLY A 66 -4.81 -5.39 2.34
CA GLY A 66 -5.35 -6.75 2.37
C GLY A 66 -4.34 -7.77 2.90
N LYS A 67 -3.88 -8.68 2.03
CA LYS A 67 -2.86 -9.70 2.33
C LYS A 67 -1.42 -9.27 1.98
N VAL A 68 -1.25 -8.19 1.22
CA VAL A 68 0.07 -7.71 0.77
C VAL A 68 0.68 -6.81 1.84
N VAL A 69 1.96 -7.03 2.14
CA VAL A 69 2.72 -6.27 3.13
C VAL A 69 4.05 -5.81 2.52
N ARG A 70 4.39 -4.53 2.66
CA ARG A 70 5.67 -3.96 2.19
C ARG A 70 6.29 -3.04 3.23
N LYS A 71 7.61 -3.15 3.41
CA LYS A 71 8.41 -2.17 4.15
C LYS A 71 8.68 -0.97 3.25
N ILE A 72 8.51 0.23 3.77
CA ILE A 72 8.93 1.47 3.12
C ILE A 72 9.87 2.27 4.03
N SER A 73 10.66 3.15 3.43
CA SER A 73 11.48 4.13 4.14
C SER A 73 11.14 5.53 3.62
N ILE A 74 10.70 6.40 4.54
CA ILE A 74 10.49 7.83 4.31
C ILE A 74 11.81 8.54 4.63
N ARG A 75 12.38 9.24 3.63
CA ARG A 75 13.70 9.89 3.69
C ARG A 75 13.64 11.36 4.03
#